data_AF-A0A915ASK2-F1
#
_entry.id   AF-A0A915ASK2-F1
#
_cell.length_a   1.000
_cell.length_b   1.000
_cell.length_c   1.000
_cell.angle_alpha   90.00
_cell.angle_beta   90.00
_cell.angle_gamma   90.00
#
_symmetry.space_group_name_H-M   'P 1'
#
loop_
_entity.id
_entity.type
_entity.pdbx_description
1 polymer ?
#
loop_
_entity_poly.entity_id
_entity_poly.type
_entity_poly.pdbx_seq_one_letter_code
_entity_poly.pdbx_strand_id
1 'polypeptide(L)'
;MKREVPLGFFIKVSQPLSTDHNSPSFNFLFNTNFRIFSSEVIIAMRNCLIIFAIIFSPLLAVVHKRSAASKCRDKMDKGSPCPNGKKAQLSWFFDIETNVCLSFKYNGCGGNSNRFDSIELCEMNCLPPGFGTCALNEEPFKNSNGQQRICSGPEVEECPADYICKHLASFGVCCPKKSEELFAKNYAAACSSGKTVKVERRGRKSNLLGKSCEDDFCPANSSCVQEGIFAHCCD
;
A
#
# COMPACT_ATOMS: atom_id res chain seq x y z
N MET A 1 -4.00 65.76 -14.70
CA MET A 1 -4.01 65.80 -16.18
C MET A 1 -3.56 64.43 -16.69
N LYS A 2 -4.49 63.72 -17.34
CA LYS A 2 -4.34 62.76 -18.46
C LYS A 2 -3.27 61.63 -18.36
N ARG A 3 -3.70 60.35 -18.36
CA ARG A 3 -3.89 59.40 -19.51
C ARG A 3 -2.61 58.57 -19.74
N GLU A 4 -2.56 57.34 -20.24
CA GLU A 4 -3.46 56.31 -20.83
C GLU A 4 -2.66 54.96 -20.70
N VAL A 5 -3.20 53.79 -20.28
CA VAL A 5 -3.79 52.64 -21.06
C VAL A 5 -2.81 52.10 -22.15
N PRO A 6 -2.58 50.77 -22.43
CA PRO A 6 -3.66 49.77 -22.58
C PRO A 6 -3.42 48.23 -22.41
N LEU A 7 -4.57 47.50 -22.39
CA LEU A 7 -4.97 46.22 -23.05
C LEU A 7 -4.07 44.97 -22.94
N GLY A 8 -4.52 43.75 -22.64
CA GLY A 8 -5.83 43.08 -22.78
C GLY A 8 -5.62 41.74 -23.50
N PHE A 9 -6.33 40.66 -23.15
CA PHE A 9 -6.77 39.58 -24.08
C PHE A 9 -7.64 38.55 -23.32
N PHE A 10 -8.96 38.69 -23.46
CA PHE A 10 -9.95 37.61 -23.26
C PHE A 10 -10.66 37.45 -24.61
N ILE A 11 -10.61 36.26 -25.19
CA ILE A 11 -11.29 35.93 -26.44
C ILE A 11 -12.61 35.22 -26.11
N LYS A 12 -13.72 35.85 -26.54
CA LYS A 12 -15.04 35.24 -26.76
C LYS A 12 -14.96 34.25 -27.92
N VAL A 13 -15.67 33.12 -27.83
CA VAL A 13 -16.27 32.49 -29.02
C VAL A 13 -17.69 32.01 -28.70
N SER A 14 -18.58 32.34 -29.63
CA SER A 14 -20.02 32.12 -29.76
C SER A 14 -20.39 30.72 -30.31
N GLN A 15 -21.65 30.31 -30.11
CA GLN A 15 -22.30 29.08 -30.66
C GLN A 15 -22.37 29.07 -32.21
N PRO A 16 -22.65 27.92 -32.87
CA PRO A 16 -24.05 27.56 -33.24
C PRO A 16 -24.41 26.04 -33.27
N LEU A 17 -25.70 25.78 -33.55
CA LEU A 17 -26.50 24.52 -33.64
C LEU A 17 -26.07 23.47 -34.68
N SER A 18 -26.39 22.17 -34.42
CA SER A 18 -27.09 21.17 -35.31
C SER A 18 -27.02 19.73 -34.71
N THR A 19 -28.12 19.07 -34.28
CA THR A 19 -28.91 17.97 -34.94
C THR A 19 -28.08 16.71 -35.28
N ASP A 20 -28.38 15.46 -34.89
CA ASP A 20 -29.59 14.61 -35.02
C ASP A 20 -29.52 13.40 -34.04
N HIS A 21 -30.59 13.03 -33.32
CA HIS A 21 -31.60 11.99 -33.63
C HIS A 21 -31.12 10.53 -33.73
N ASN A 22 -31.39 9.72 -32.68
CA ASN A 22 -32.17 8.49 -32.84
C ASN A 22 -32.67 7.91 -31.50
N SER A 23 -33.90 7.35 -31.56
CA SER A 23 -34.64 6.52 -30.59
C SER A 23 -35.81 7.20 -29.83
N PRO A 24 -36.91 6.44 -29.62
CA PRO A 24 -38.23 6.81 -30.13
C PRO A 24 -39.14 7.46 -29.09
N SER A 25 -40.03 8.32 -29.60
CA SER A 25 -41.15 8.91 -28.89
C SER A 25 -42.20 7.85 -28.56
N PHE A 26 -42.37 7.53 -27.27
CA PHE A 26 -43.62 6.98 -26.75
C PHE A 26 -44.38 8.11 -26.05
N ASN A 27 -45.46 8.58 -26.70
CA ASN A 27 -46.46 9.40 -26.04
C ASN A 27 -47.20 8.54 -25.01
N PHE A 28 -47.04 8.83 -23.73
CA PHE A 28 -48.05 8.47 -22.73
C PHE A 28 -48.76 9.73 -22.27
N LEU A 29 -50.01 9.86 -22.72
CA LEU A 29 -51.01 10.70 -22.10
C LEU A 29 -51.26 10.18 -20.68
N PHE A 30 -50.80 10.90 -19.67
CA PHE A 30 -51.28 10.71 -18.30
C PHE A 30 -52.29 11.78 -17.96
N ASN A 31 -53.56 11.45 -18.18
CA ASN A 31 -54.67 12.04 -17.46
C ASN A 31 -55.05 11.03 -16.36
N THR A 32 -54.86 11.40 -15.07
CA THR A 32 -55.73 11.08 -13.92
C THR A 32 -55.03 11.39 -12.58
N ASN A 33 -55.60 12.34 -11.84
CA ASN A 33 -55.62 12.49 -10.37
C ASN A 33 -54.38 12.09 -9.55
N PHE A 34 -53.40 13.00 -9.44
CA PHE A 34 -52.42 12.92 -8.35
C PHE A 34 -53.06 13.48 -7.06
N ARG A 35 -53.45 12.59 -6.14
CA ARG A 35 -53.76 13.02 -4.77
C ARG A 35 -52.48 13.55 -4.14
N ILE A 36 -52.45 14.85 -3.84
CA ILE A 36 -51.42 15.48 -3.03
C ILE A 36 -51.49 14.81 -1.66
N PHE A 37 -50.53 13.95 -1.34
CA PHE A 37 -50.38 13.41 0.00
C PHE A 37 -50.05 14.56 0.94
N SER A 38 -50.72 14.60 2.10
CA SER A 38 -50.49 15.62 3.12
C SER A 38 -49.01 15.67 3.51
N SER A 39 -48.53 16.85 3.92
CA SER A 39 -47.16 17.08 4.40
C SER A 39 -46.72 16.05 5.45
N GLU A 40 -47.66 15.51 6.24
CA GLU A 40 -47.41 14.47 7.23
C GLU A 40 -46.98 13.12 6.63
N VAL A 41 -47.49 12.72 5.46
CA VAL A 41 -47.12 11.46 4.79
C VAL A 41 -45.73 11.54 4.16
N ILE A 42 -45.37 12.70 3.61
CA ILE A 42 -44.02 12.94 3.08
C ILE A 42 -42.98 12.98 4.22
N ILE A 43 -43.33 13.57 5.37
CA ILE A 43 -42.50 13.58 6.58
C ILE A 43 -42.36 12.15 7.13
N ALA A 44 -43.42 11.34 7.14
CA ALA A 44 -43.35 9.94 7.57
C ALA A 44 -42.43 9.10 6.66
N MET A 45 -42.45 9.30 5.34
CA MET A 45 -41.55 8.58 4.42
C MET A 45 -40.09 9.04 4.53
N ARG A 46 -39.84 10.34 4.75
CA ARG A 46 -38.48 10.86 5.01
C ARG A 46 -37.91 10.35 6.34
N ASN A 47 -38.73 10.31 7.39
CA ASN A 47 -38.32 9.81 8.70
C ASN A 47 -38.07 8.28 8.66
N CYS A 48 -38.85 7.53 7.90
CA CYS A 48 -38.67 6.07 7.75
C CYS A 48 -37.37 5.72 7.00
N LEU A 49 -37.02 6.46 5.94
CA LEU A 49 -35.76 6.31 5.21
C LEU A 49 -34.52 6.65 6.06
N ILE A 50 -34.62 7.70 6.90
CA ILE A 50 -33.54 8.09 7.82
C ILE A 50 -33.34 7.02 8.91
N ILE A 51 -34.42 6.46 9.46
CA ILE A 51 -34.35 5.37 10.44
C ILE A 51 -33.76 4.10 9.82
N PHE A 52 -34.12 3.75 8.59
CA PHE A 52 -33.51 2.62 7.87
C PHE A 52 -32.01 2.84 7.64
N ALA A 53 -31.60 4.05 7.24
CA ALA A 53 -30.20 4.38 7.07
C ALA A 53 -29.42 4.34 8.41
N ILE A 54 -29.96 4.86 9.51
CA ILE A 54 -29.24 4.90 10.80
C ILE A 54 -29.15 3.51 11.46
N ILE A 55 -30.15 2.65 11.25
CA ILE A 55 -30.19 1.31 11.87
C ILE A 55 -29.47 0.26 11.00
N PHE A 56 -29.53 0.34 9.66
CA PHE A 56 -28.86 -0.61 8.76
C PHE A 56 -27.48 -0.16 8.23
N SER A 57 -27.15 1.14 8.22
CA SER A 57 -25.80 1.62 7.82
C SER A 57 -24.66 1.21 8.76
N PRO A 58 -24.83 1.10 10.10
CA PRO A 58 -23.73 0.60 10.94
C PRO A 58 -23.38 -0.86 10.62
N LEU A 59 -24.31 -1.68 10.09
CA LEU A 59 -24.01 -3.05 9.70
C LEU A 59 -23.12 -3.12 8.44
N LEU A 60 -23.32 -2.22 7.47
CA LEU A 60 -22.46 -2.13 6.27
C LEU A 60 -21.09 -1.51 6.58
N ALA A 61 -21.03 -0.60 7.56
CA ALA A 61 -19.78 0.01 8.02
C ALA A 61 -18.92 -0.97 8.85
N VAL A 62 -19.53 -1.95 9.53
CA VAL A 62 -18.80 -2.98 10.30
C VAL A 62 -18.13 -4.02 9.39
N VAL A 63 -18.65 -4.27 8.19
CA VAL A 63 -18.09 -5.28 7.26
C VAL A 63 -16.86 -4.78 6.49
N HIS A 64 -16.58 -3.47 6.48
CA HIS A 64 -15.44 -2.89 5.74
C HIS A 64 -14.32 -2.36 6.64
N LYS A 65 -14.06 -3.00 7.79
CA LYS A 65 -12.71 -2.94 8.38
C LYS A 65 -11.75 -3.57 7.37
N ARG A 66 -11.14 -2.75 6.52
CA ARG A 66 -10.06 -3.17 5.61
C ARG A 66 -8.90 -3.67 6.47
N SER A 67 -8.91 -4.96 6.78
CA SER A 67 -7.72 -5.68 7.20
C SER A 67 -6.65 -5.41 6.15
N ALA A 68 -5.43 -5.08 6.58
CA ALA A 68 -4.25 -5.31 5.74
C ALA A 68 -4.45 -6.69 5.08
N ALA A 69 -4.35 -6.74 3.75
CA ALA A 69 -4.88 -7.84 2.96
C ALA A 69 -4.44 -9.17 3.60
N SER A 70 -5.39 -10.00 4.03
CA SER A 70 -5.12 -11.22 4.82
C SER A 70 -4.00 -12.08 4.20
N LYS A 71 -3.92 -12.09 2.87
CA LYS A 71 -2.86 -12.69 2.06
C LYS A 71 -1.43 -12.33 2.50
N CYS A 72 -1.16 -11.10 2.94
CA CYS A 72 0.18 -10.67 3.33
C CYS A 72 0.70 -11.38 4.59
N ARG A 73 -0.17 -12.05 5.35
CA ARG A 73 0.19 -12.81 6.55
C ARG A 73 0.48 -14.28 6.25
N ASP A 74 0.14 -14.76 5.06
CA ASP A 74 0.43 -16.13 4.67
C ASP A 74 1.95 -16.31 4.54
N LYS A 75 2.48 -17.49 4.89
CA LYS A 75 3.89 -17.79 4.64
C LYS A 75 4.16 -17.81 3.13
N MET A 76 5.38 -17.50 2.71
CA MET A 76 5.80 -17.75 1.33
C MET A 76 5.52 -19.20 0.94
N ASP A 77 5.00 -19.41 -0.26
CA ASP A 77 4.82 -20.74 -0.85
C ASP A 77 5.37 -20.75 -2.28
N LYS A 78 6.42 -21.55 -2.50
CA LYS A 78 7.06 -21.73 -3.81
C LYS A 78 6.14 -22.38 -4.83
N GLY A 79 5.06 -23.03 -4.38
CA GLY A 79 4.21 -23.85 -5.22
C GLY A 79 4.97 -25.02 -5.82
N SER A 80 4.44 -25.56 -6.91
CA SER A 80 4.99 -26.71 -7.62
C SER A 80 5.25 -26.41 -9.10
N PRO A 81 6.13 -27.18 -9.76
CA PRO A 81 6.27 -27.14 -11.21
C PRO A 81 4.92 -27.43 -11.88
N CYS A 82 4.56 -26.61 -12.87
CA CYS A 82 3.30 -26.80 -13.56
C CYS A 82 3.32 -28.01 -14.51
N PRO A 83 2.26 -28.85 -14.54
CA PRO A 83 2.12 -29.91 -15.54
C PRO A 83 2.09 -29.39 -16.98
N ASN A 84 1.60 -28.16 -17.19
CA ASN A 84 1.53 -27.51 -18.50
C ASN A 84 2.85 -26.84 -18.94
N GLY A 85 3.93 -27.02 -18.18
CA GLY A 85 5.26 -26.51 -18.54
C GLY A 85 5.45 -25.00 -18.30
N LYS A 86 4.54 -24.31 -17.61
CA LYS A 86 4.80 -22.93 -17.18
C LYS A 86 6.06 -22.88 -16.31
N LYS A 87 6.99 -22.00 -16.70
CA LYS A 87 8.32 -21.90 -16.11
C LYS A 87 8.30 -21.25 -14.74
N ALA A 88 9.30 -21.59 -13.93
CA ALA A 88 9.58 -20.89 -12.69
C ALA A 88 9.99 -19.44 -12.98
N GLN A 89 9.66 -18.54 -12.05
CA GLN A 89 9.93 -17.12 -12.17
C GLN A 89 10.28 -16.51 -10.82
N LEU A 90 11.02 -15.39 -10.85
CA LEU A 90 11.24 -14.56 -9.68
C LEU A 90 9.91 -13.93 -9.26
N SER A 91 9.62 -13.95 -7.97
CA SER A 91 8.42 -13.33 -7.39
C SER A 91 8.74 -12.77 -6.01
N TRP A 92 7.85 -11.95 -5.47
CA TRP A 92 8.01 -11.30 -4.18
C TRP A 92 6.91 -11.73 -3.22
N PHE A 93 7.25 -11.86 -1.94
CA PHE A 93 6.29 -12.07 -0.85
C PHE A 93 6.56 -11.08 0.28
N PHE A 94 5.55 -10.77 1.07
CA PHE A 94 5.72 -9.96 2.26
C PHE A 94 6.11 -10.83 3.45
N ASP A 95 7.27 -10.57 4.03
CA ASP A 95 7.73 -11.21 5.25
C ASP A 95 7.30 -10.38 6.46
N ILE A 96 6.37 -10.93 7.26
CA ILE A 96 5.79 -10.24 8.42
C ILE A 96 6.80 -10.07 9.57
N GLU A 97 7.84 -10.90 9.64
CA GLU A 97 8.85 -10.84 10.69
C GLU A 97 9.74 -9.63 10.50
N THR A 98 10.12 -9.33 9.25
CA THR A 98 10.99 -8.21 8.92
C THR A 98 10.25 -6.97 8.43
N ASN A 99 8.97 -7.11 8.08
CA ASN A 99 8.18 -6.15 7.32
C ASN A 99 8.82 -5.75 5.98
N VAL A 100 9.47 -6.70 5.30
CA VAL A 100 10.13 -6.49 4.02
C VAL A 100 9.49 -7.36 2.95
N CYS A 101 9.36 -6.81 1.74
CA CYS A 101 9.05 -7.59 0.56
C CYS A 101 10.32 -8.26 0.03
N LEU A 102 10.39 -9.59 0.15
CA LEU A 102 11.55 -10.41 -0.20
C LEU A 102 11.27 -11.23 -1.45
N SER A 103 12.32 -11.47 -2.24
CA SER A 103 12.22 -12.25 -3.47
C SER A 103 12.43 -13.74 -3.23
N PHE A 104 11.75 -14.56 -4.03
CA PHE A 104 11.85 -16.02 -4.01
C PHE A 104 11.57 -16.58 -5.42
N LYS A 105 11.96 -17.83 -5.65
CA LYS A 105 11.59 -18.57 -6.86
C LYS A 105 10.20 -19.20 -6.70
N TYR A 106 9.25 -18.73 -7.50
CA TYR A 106 7.96 -19.38 -7.65
C TYR A 106 8.02 -20.42 -8.77
N ASN A 107 7.61 -21.66 -8.48
CA ASN A 107 7.73 -22.81 -9.38
C ASN A 107 6.71 -22.83 -10.52
N GLY A 108 5.76 -21.89 -10.52
CA GLY A 108 4.84 -21.66 -11.64
C GLY A 108 3.38 -21.96 -11.33
N CYS A 109 3.11 -22.98 -10.50
CA CYS A 109 1.75 -23.44 -10.16
C CYS A 109 1.49 -23.52 -8.65
N GLY A 110 0.21 -23.33 -8.28
CA GLY A 110 -0.22 -23.37 -6.89
C GLY A 110 0.29 -22.19 -6.07
N GLY A 111 0.78 -22.49 -4.87
CA GLY A 111 1.17 -21.47 -3.90
C GLY A 111 -0.05 -20.77 -3.28
N ASN A 112 0.20 -19.60 -2.68
CA ASN A 112 -0.83 -18.76 -2.09
C ASN A 112 -0.80 -17.33 -2.65
N SER A 113 -1.59 -16.45 -2.02
CA SER A 113 -1.78 -15.07 -2.46
C SER A 113 -0.72 -14.09 -1.93
N ASN A 114 0.19 -14.51 -1.04
CA ASN A 114 1.37 -13.72 -0.67
C ASN A 114 2.46 -13.83 -1.75
N ARG A 115 2.09 -13.48 -2.98
CA ARG A 115 2.96 -13.56 -4.15
C ARG A 115 2.64 -12.42 -5.08
N PHE A 116 3.67 -11.68 -5.47
CA PHE A 116 3.59 -10.49 -6.28
C PHE A 116 4.64 -10.53 -7.39
N ASP A 117 4.31 -9.93 -8.53
CA ASP A 117 5.17 -9.91 -9.72
C ASP A 117 6.26 -8.83 -9.65
N SER A 118 6.18 -7.89 -8.69
CA SER A 118 7.22 -6.90 -8.41
C SER A 118 7.27 -6.54 -6.94
N ILE A 119 8.41 -5.98 -6.51
CA ILE A 119 8.59 -5.45 -5.16
C ILE A 119 7.59 -4.33 -4.86
N GLU A 120 7.31 -3.45 -5.81
CA GLU A 120 6.33 -2.35 -5.65
C GLU A 120 4.94 -2.90 -5.43
N LEU A 121 4.54 -3.94 -6.18
CA LEU A 121 3.22 -4.52 -6.02
C LEU A 121 3.07 -5.15 -4.63
N CYS A 122 4.11 -5.83 -4.13
CA CYS A 122 4.15 -6.35 -2.77
C CYS A 122 3.98 -5.22 -1.75
N GLU A 123 4.77 -4.15 -1.86
CA GLU A 123 4.73 -3.02 -0.94
C GLU A 123 3.39 -2.31 -0.94
N MET A 124 2.84 -2.02 -2.13
CA MET A 124 1.55 -1.35 -2.27
C MET A 124 0.41 -2.18 -1.66
N ASN A 125 0.52 -3.50 -1.65
CA ASN A 125 -0.51 -4.38 -1.10
C ASN A 125 -0.34 -4.64 0.40
N CYS A 126 0.89 -4.69 0.90
CA CYS A 126 1.20 -5.21 2.23
C CYS A 126 1.76 -4.20 3.21
N LEU A 127 2.33 -3.07 2.77
CA LEU A 127 2.78 -2.00 3.65
C LEU A 127 1.69 -0.93 3.78
N PRO A 128 0.98 -0.83 4.93
CA PRO A 128 0.12 0.31 5.23
C PRO A 128 0.80 1.67 5.02
N PRO A 129 0.01 2.69 4.65
CA PRO A 129 0.48 4.05 4.53
C PRO A 129 1.01 4.54 5.90
N GLY A 130 2.23 5.10 5.89
CA GLY A 130 2.93 5.52 7.11
C GLY A 130 3.76 4.41 7.77
N PHE A 131 4.05 3.32 7.05
CA PHE A 131 4.82 2.18 7.55
C PHE A 131 6.15 2.62 8.17
N GLY A 132 6.12 2.67 9.48
CA GLY A 132 7.19 3.11 10.34
C GLY A 132 7.17 2.31 11.61
N THR A 133 7.20 0.99 11.45
CA THR A 133 7.52 0.08 12.54
C THR A 133 9.02 0.02 12.71
N CYS A 134 9.44 -0.44 13.88
CA CYS A 134 10.86 -0.73 14.07
C CYS A 134 11.25 -1.91 13.18
N ALA A 135 12.54 -2.00 12.89
CA ALA A 135 13.15 -3.13 12.21
C ALA A 135 12.71 -4.44 12.88
N LEU A 136 12.62 -5.51 12.09
CA LEU A 136 12.23 -6.83 12.59
C LEU A 136 10.84 -6.86 13.25
N ASN A 137 9.95 -5.96 12.78
CA ASN A 137 8.60 -5.80 13.31
C ASN A 137 8.56 -5.60 14.83
N GLU A 138 9.62 -5.00 15.39
CA GLU A 138 9.67 -4.70 16.81
C GLU A 138 8.77 -3.52 17.17
N GLU A 139 8.28 -3.55 18.41
CA GLU A 139 7.46 -2.48 18.95
C GLU A 139 8.33 -1.27 19.33
N PRO A 140 7.86 -0.04 19.05
CA PRO A 140 8.54 1.16 19.51
C PRO A 140 8.51 1.27 21.04
N PHE A 141 9.42 2.06 21.60
CA PHE A 141 9.44 2.34 23.04
C PHE A 141 8.09 2.88 23.52
N LYS A 142 7.58 2.27 24.60
CA LYS A 142 6.41 2.73 25.35
C LYS A 142 6.83 3.01 26.79
N ASN A 143 6.38 4.15 27.33
CA ASN A 143 6.60 4.48 28.74
C ASN A 143 5.73 3.60 29.66
N SER A 144 5.82 3.84 30.97
CA SER A 144 5.03 3.14 32.00
C SER A 144 3.51 3.19 31.78
N ASN A 145 3.04 4.21 31.06
CA ASN A 145 1.63 4.44 30.79
C ASN A 145 1.19 3.82 29.45
N GLY A 146 2.08 3.08 28.77
CA GLY A 146 1.85 2.52 27.45
C GLY A 146 1.91 3.54 26.31
N GLN A 147 2.32 4.77 26.58
CA GLN A 147 2.40 5.83 25.58
C GLN A 147 3.71 5.72 24.81
N GLN A 148 3.61 5.79 23.48
CA GLN A 148 4.75 5.78 22.59
C GLN A 148 5.51 7.12 22.65
N ARG A 149 6.84 7.06 22.73
CA ARG A 149 7.69 8.27 22.69
C ARG A 149 7.98 8.68 21.25
N ILE A 150 7.72 9.96 20.96
CA ILE A 150 8.05 10.60 19.68
C ILE A 150 9.39 11.35 19.84
N CYS A 151 10.32 11.13 18.91
CA CYS A 151 11.68 11.69 18.97
C CYS A 151 11.99 12.68 17.85
N SER A 152 11.02 12.95 16.98
CA SER A 152 11.09 13.98 15.95
C SER A 152 9.70 14.55 15.75
N GLY A 153 9.55 15.86 15.94
CA GLY A 153 8.25 16.55 15.97
C GLY A 153 8.36 17.87 16.74
N PRO A 154 7.22 18.52 17.04
CA PRO A 154 7.19 19.77 17.80
C PRO A 154 7.59 19.60 19.28
N GLU A 155 7.39 18.40 19.84
CA GLU A 155 7.85 18.00 21.17
C GLU A 155 8.94 16.92 20.99
N VAL A 156 10.19 17.28 21.28
CA VAL A 156 11.35 16.39 21.08
C VAL A 156 11.81 15.87 22.44
N GLU A 157 11.49 14.61 22.73
CA GLU A 157 12.14 13.86 23.81
C GLU A 157 13.21 12.94 23.22
N GLU A 158 14.40 12.93 23.84
CA GLU A 158 15.45 11.99 23.45
C GLU A 158 15.02 10.55 23.74
N CYS A 159 15.44 9.65 22.85
CA CYS A 159 15.19 8.23 23.04
C CYS A 159 15.96 7.69 24.26
N PRO A 160 15.38 6.75 25.03
CA PRO A 160 16.07 6.10 26.13
C PRO A 160 17.34 5.35 25.68
N ALA A 161 18.15 4.93 26.66
CA ALA A 161 19.27 4.03 26.41
C ALA A 161 18.81 2.78 25.63
N ASP A 162 19.65 2.32 24.69
CA ASP A 162 19.38 1.22 23.76
C ASP A 162 18.27 1.47 22.72
N TYR A 163 17.76 2.70 22.59
CA TYR A 163 16.85 3.09 21.51
C TYR A 163 17.48 4.16 20.61
N ILE A 164 17.10 4.16 19.34
CA ILE A 164 17.49 5.15 18.34
C ILE A 164 16.25 5.80 17.72
N CYS A 165 16.35 7.08 17.39
CA CYS A 165 15.26 7.78 16.72
C CYS A 165 15.17 7.38 15.25
N LYS A 166 14.10 6.65 14.89
CA LYS A 166 13.78 6.30 13.51
C LYS A 166 12.83 7.34 12.94
N HIS A 167 13.30 8.15 12.01
CA HIS A 167 12.48 9.16 11.35
C HIS A 167 11.54 8.52 10.32
N LEU A 168 10.25 8.73 10.51
CA LEU A 168 9.19 8.35 9.58
C LEU A 168 8.77 9.55 8.74
N ALA A 169 7.72 9.40 7.93
CA ALA A 169 7.28 10.45 7.01
C ALA A 169 6.90 11.78 7.70
N SER A 170 6.41 11.74 8.95
CA SER A 170 5.91 12.94 9.66
C SER A 170 6.39 13.09 11.09
N PHE A 171 6.85 12.00 11.71
CA PHE A 171 7.33 11.99 13.08
C PHE A 171 8.43 10.94 13.23
N GLY A 172 9.19 11.00 14.32
CA GLY A 172 10.19 9.99 14.66
C GLY A 172 9.73 9.13 15.82
N VAL A 173 10.08 7.86 15.82
CA VAL A 173 9.78 6.93 16.91
C VAL A 173 11.04 6.33 17.47
N CYS A 174 11.06 6.05 18.77
CA CYS A 174 12.20 5.38 19.40
C CYS A 174 12.13 3.88 19.16
N CYS A 175 13.07 3.36 18.36
CA CYS A 175 13.18 1.95 18.01
C CYS A 175 14.39 1.28 18.66
N PRO A 176 14.32 -0.02 18.99
CA PRO A 176 15.45 -0.72 19.58
C PRO A 176 16.70 -0.64 18.70
N LYS A 177 17.77 -0.06 19.24
CA LYS A 177 18.99 0.29 18.51
C LYS A 177 19.65 -0.95 17.89
N LYS A 178 19.76 -2.04 18.65
CA LYS A 178 20.39 -3.29 18.19
C LYS A 178 19.71 -3.86 16.94
N SER A 179 18.39 -3.86 16.92
CA SER A 179 17.60 -4.42 15.82
C SER A 179 17.64 -3.53 14.58
N GLU A 180 17.59 -2.20 14.76
CA GLU A 180 17.78 -1.24 13.66
C GLU A 180 19.18 -1.35 13.03
N GLU A 181 20.23 -1.45 13.85
CA GLU A 181 21.62 -1.60 13.36
C GLU A 181 21.83 -2.94 12.64
N LEU A 182 21.32 -4.03 13.22
CA LEU A 182 21.40 -5.36 12.60
C LEU A 182 20.66 -5.37 11.26
N PHE A 183 19.44 -4.81 11.22
CA PHE A 183 18.65 -4.71 10.00
C PHE A 183 19.38 -3.87 8.95
N ALA A 184 19.87 -2.68 9.29
CA ALA A 184 20.58 -1.79 8.36
C ALA A 184 21.81 -2.49 7.75
N LYS A 185 22.59 -3.21 8.57
CA LYS A 185 23.75 -3.98 8.12
C LYS A 185 23.37 -5.06 7.11
N ASN A 186 22.33 -5.84 7.39
CA ASN A 186 21.89 -6.94 6.52
C ASN A 186 21.20 -6.42 5.24
N TYR A 187 20.40 -5.36 5.38
CA TYR A 187 19.61 -4.78 4.29
C TYR A 187 20.48 -4.15 3.20
N ALA A 188 21.59 -3.51 3.62
CA ALA A 188 22.57 -2.87 2.74
C ALA A 188 23.86 -3.68 2.57
N ALA A 189 23.82 -4.99 2.84
CA ALA A 189 24.98 -5.87 2.70
C ALA A 189 25.59 -5.78 1.30
N ALA A 190 26.92 -5.83 1.23
CA ALA A 190 27.69 -5.72 0.01
C ALA A 190 28.54 -6.99 -0.18
N CYS A 191 28.77 -7.35 -1.43
CA CYS A 191 29.56 -8.52 -1.77
C CYS A 191 31.04 -8.29 -1.42
N SER A 192 31.67 -9.28 -0.78
CA SER A 192 33.12 -9.25 -0.51
C SER A 192 33.95 -9.28 -1.79
N SER A 193 33.42 -9.92 -2.84
CA SER A 193 33.96 -9.95 -4.19
C SER A 193 32.82 -9.78 -5.19
N GLY A 194 33.07 -9.06 -6.28
CA GLY A 194 32.06 -8.84 -7.31
C GLY A 194 31.09 -7.71 -6.99
N LYS A 195 29.97 -7.66 -7.72
CA LYS A 195 28.95 -6.62 -7.57
C LYS A 195 27.70 -7.20 -6.93
N THR A 196 27.10 -6.45 -6.00
CA THR A 196 25.79 -6.81 -5.46
C THR A 196 24.72 -6.61 -6.53
N VAL A 197 23.96 -7.66 -6.80
CA VAL A 197 22.82 -7.62 -7.72
C VAL A 197 21.77 -6.67 -7.16
N LYS A 198 21.29 -5.77 -8.01
CA LYS A 198 20.28 -4.77 -7.66
C LYS A 198 18.99 -4.98 -8.44
N VAL A 199 17.88 -4.63 -7.82
CA VAL A 199 16.56 -4.50 -8.45
C VAL A 199 16.14 -3.04 -8.46
N GLU A 200 15.39 -2.65 -9.49
CA GLU A 200 14.77 -1.33 -9.55
C GLU A 200 13.60 -1.27 -8.55
N ARG A 201 13.52 -0.19 -7.79
CA ARG A 201 12.53 0.06 -6.75
C ARG A 201 12.16 1.54 -6.74
N ARG A 202 11.02 1.90 -7.33
CA ARG A 202 10.52 3.30 -7.41
C ARG A 202 11.54 4.33 -7.93
N GLY A 203 12.27 4.02 -9.00
CA GLY A 203 13.26 4.94 -9.57
C GLY A 203 14.64 4.91 -8.89
N ARG A 204 14.87 3.97 -7.97
CA ARG A 204 16.14 3.76 -7.27
C ARG A 204 16.53 2.29 -7.33
N LYS A 205 17.83 2.01 -7.29
CA LYS A 205 18.36 0.65 -7.21
C LYS A 205 18.53 0.22 -5.75
N SER A 206 17.94 -0.90 -5.36
CA SER A 206 18.13 -1.55 -4.07
C SER A 206 18.70 -2.96 -4.24
N ASN A 207 19.29 -3.54 -3.20
CA ASN A 207 19.73 -4.94 -3.23
C ASN A 207 18.57 -5.86 -3.62
N LEU A 208 18.84 -6.86 -4.44
CA LEU A 208 17.94 -8.00 -4.58
C LEU A 208 18.07 -8.86 -3.32
N LEU A 209 17.04 -8.84 -2.48
CA LEU A 209 17.04 -9.49 -1.17
C LEU A 209 16.05 -10.65 -1.14
N GLY A 210 16.48 -11.80 -0.63
CA GLY A 210 15.64 -12.93 -0.26
C GLY A 210 15.68 -13.18 1.25
N LYS A 211 14.85 -14.12 1.74
CA LYS A 211 14.90 -14.55 3.14
C LYS A 211 16.05 -15.52 3.37
N SER A 212 16.14 -16.53 2.52
CA SER A 212 17.19 -17.55 2.56
C SER A 212 17.78 -17.80 1.18
N CYS A 213 19.06 -18.21 1.13
CA CYS A 213 19.66 -18.74 -0.09
C CYS A 213 18.97 -20.01 -0.59
N GLU A 214 18.24 -20.71 0.27
CA GLU A 214 17.40 -21.84 -0.11
C GLU A 214 16.22 -21.43 -0.98
N ASP A 215 15.90 -20.13 -1.09
CA ASP A 215 14.75 -19.62 -1.84
C ASP A 215 14.99 -19.45 -3.35
N ASP A 216 16.20 -19.78 -3.83
CA ASP A 216 16.60 -19.80 -5.26
C ASP A 216 16.28 -18.50 -6.02
N PHE A 217 16.34 -17.35 -5.35
CA PHE A 217 15.93 -16.06 -5.91
C PHE A 217 17.01 -15.35 -6.74
N CYS A 218 18.26 -15.82 -6.67
CA CYS A 218 19.37 -15.22 -7.39
C CYS A 218 19.31 -15.51 -8.89
N PRO A 219 19.57 -14.52 -9.77
CA PRO A 219 19.61 -14.72 -11.21
C PRO A 219 20.75 -15.67 -11.62
N ALA A 220 20.65 -16.22 -12.83
CA ALA A 220 21.69 -17.05 -13.40
C ALA A 220 23.04 -16.31 -13.42
N ASN A 221 24.12 -17.05 -13.14
CA ASN A 221 25.50 -16.54 -13.02
C ASN A 221 25.75 -15.61 -11.82
N SER A 222 24.84 -15.56 -10.83
CA SER A 222 25.11 -14.93 -9.55
C SER A 222 25.09 -15.99 -8.43
N SER A 223 25.85 -15.73 -7.37
CA SER A 223 25.93 -16.56 -6.18
C SER A 223 25.15 -15.93 -5.03
N CYS A 224 24.45 -16.75 -4.25
CA CYS A 224 23.76 -16.27 -3.07
C CYS A 224 24.69 -16.21 -1.85
N VAL A 225 24.57 -15.14 -1.07
CA VAL A 225 25.26 -14.94 0.21
C VAL A 225 24.21 -14.78 1.30
N GLN A 226 24.27 -15.68 2.29
CA GLN A 226 23.37 -15.68 3.45
C GLN A 226 23.94 -14.76 4.54
N GLU A 227 23.16 -13.75 4.92
CA GLU A 227 23.44 -12.93 6.10
C GLU A 227 22.57 -13.42 7.29
N GLY A 228 22.60 -12.68 8.40
CA GLY A 228 21.86 -13.04 9.61
C GLY A 228 20.33 -12.89 9.51
N ILE A 229 19.84 -11.94 8.71
CA ILE A 229 18.39 -11.68 8.53
C ILE A 229 17.95 -11.94 7.09
N PHE A 230 18.78 -11.54 6.12
CA PHE A 230 18.47 -11.59 4.70
C PHE A 230 19.52 -12.39 3.94
N ALA A 231 19.21 -12.73 2.71
CA ALA A 231 20.18 -13.19 1.73
C ALA A 231 20.25 -12.19 0.58
N HIS A 232 21.42 -12.07 -0.05
CA HIS A 232 21.62 -11.22 -1.24
C HIS A 232 22.43 -11.95 -2.31
N CYS A 233 22.45 -11.42 -3.53
CA CYS A 233 23.16 -12.04 -4.66
C CYS A 233 24.38 -11.23 -5.08
N CYS A 234 25.43 -11.95 -5.47
CA CYS A 234 26.71 -11.42 -5.93
C CYS A 234 27.05 -11.97 -7.32
N ASP A 235 27.42 -11.09 -8.24
CA ASP A 235 27.92 -11.43 -9.58
C ASP A 235 29.38 -11.95 -9.54
#